data_AF-A0A3D5SY15-F1
#
_entry.id   AF-A0A3D5SY15-F1
#
_cell.length_a   1.000
_cell.length_b   1.000
_cell.length_c   1.000
_cell.angle_alpha   90.00
_cell.angle_beta   90.00
_cell.angle_gamma   90.00
#
_symmetry.space_group_name_H-M   'P 1'
#
loop_
_entity.id
_entity.type
_entity.pdbx_description
1 polymer ?
#
loop_
_entity_poly.entity_id
_entity_poly.type
_entity_poly.pdbx_seq_one_letter_code
_entity_poly.pdbx_strand_id
1 'polypeptide(L)'
;MSHIEKTIARLPTMNAKALATLRGNANAMLARKPDDQDARRILEALDAMEAANPKTVEFEMTGLLSWEKHRPGEGTFRAFRGENVVGRIFKRADHSSLDKDVYSLEVLGTTVPGAFHHIRDAREAGEREFASRHELSED
;
A
#
# COMPACT_ATOMS: atom_id res chain seq x y z
N MET A 1 5.08 -27.86 5.19
CA MET A 1 4.48 -26.61 4.68
C MET A 1 4.08 -25.75 5.87
N SER A 2 4.75 -24.62 6.07
CA SER A 2 4.53 -23.72 7.21
C SER A 2 3.16 -23.03 7.11
N HIS A 3 2.69 -22.43 8.21
CA HIS A 3 1.44 -21.67 8.20
C HIS A 3 1.49 -20.51 7.20
N ILE A 4 2.65 -19.87 7.03
CA ILE A 4 2.87 -18.78 6.09
C ILE A 4 2.82 -19.26 4.65
N GLU A 5 3.44 -20.40 4.31
CA GLU A 5 3.38 -20.95 2.96
C GLU A 5 1.93 -21.26 2.54
N LYS A 6 1.11 -21.77 3.47
CA LYS A 6 -0.32 -22.01 3.23
C LYS A 6 -1.09 -20.71 3.00
N THR A 7 -0.74 -19.64 3.71
CA THR A 7 -1.34 -18.32 3.53
C THR A 7 -0.96 -17.73 2.18
N ILE A 8 0.33 -17.78 1.81
CA ILE A 8 0.86 -17.33 0.52
C ILE A 8 0.18 -18.06 -0.65
N ALA A 9 0.02 -19.38 -0.55
CA ALA A 9 -0.65 -20.18 -1.57
C ALA A 9 -2.14 -19.81 -1.76
N ARG A 10 -2.79 -19.22 -0.75
CA ARG A 10 -4.21 -18.83 -0.81
C ARG A 10 -4.42 -17.41 -1.34
N LEU A 11 -3.38 -16.59 -1.42
CA LEU A 11 -3.48 -15.19 -1.87
C LEU A 11 -4.27 -15.02 -3.19
N PRO A 12 -4.06 -15.84 -4.24
CA PRO A 12 -4.79 -15.67 -5.51
C PRO A 12 -6.30 -15.90 -5.38
N THR A 13 -6.74 -16.62 -4.35
CA THR A 13 -8.16 -16.93 -4.09
C THR A 13 -8.81 -15.96 -3.12
N MET A 14 -8.03 -15.07 -2.51
CA MET A 14 -8.53 -14.09 -1.55
C MET A 14 -9.14 -12.90 -2.27
N ASN A 15 -10.25 -12.39 -1.73
CA ASN A 15 -10.83 -11.14 -2.20
C ASN A 15 -9.99 -9.94 -1.74
N ALA A 16 -10.19 -8.79 -2.39
CA ALA A 16 -9.43 -7.56 -2.12
C ALA A 16 -9.45 -7.15 -0.64
N LYS A 17 -10.58 -7.35 0.06
CA LYS A 17 -10.69 -7.04 1.49
C LYS A 17 -9.78 -7.92 2.33
N ALA A 18 -9.77 -9.23 2.08
CA ALA A 18 -8.91 -10.18 2.79
C ALA A 18 -7.42 -9.90 2.54
N LEU A 19 -7.06 -9.53 1.31
CA LEU A 19 -5.69 -9.12 0.95
C LEU A 19 -5.28 -7.84 1.69
N ALA A 20 -6.14 -6.83 1.74
CA ALA A 20 -5.89 -5.58 2.47
C ALA A 20 -5.73 -5.80 3.98
N THR A 21 -6.59 -6.65 4.59
CA THR A 21 -6.46 -7.03 6.00
C THR A 21 -5.15 -7.76 6.27
N LEU A 22 -4.77 -8.70 5.40
CA LEU A 22 -3.53 -9.47 5.55
C LEU A 22 -2.29 -8.57 5.47
N ARG A 23 -2.28 -7.63 4.52
CA ARG A 23 -1.24 -6.59 4.41
C ARG A 23 -1.16 -5.72 5.66
N GLY A 24 -2.31 -5.21 6.14
CA GLY A 24 -2.36 -4.38 7.35
C GLY A 24 -1.83 -5.12 8.58
N ASN A 25 -2.15 -6.41 8.73
CA ASN A 25 -1.63 -7.24 9.81
C ASN A 25 -0.12 -7.46 9.71
N ALA A 26 0.41 -7.70 8.50
CA ALA A 26 1.84 -7.86 8.28
C ALA A 26 2.61 -6.56 8.58
N ASN A 27 2.10 -5.40 8.14
CA ASN A 27 2.69 -4.09 8.46
C ASN A 27 2.64 -3.80 9.96
N ALA A 28 1.52 -4.09 10.64
CA ALA A 28 1.42 -3.94 12.09
C ALA A 28 2.38 -4.88 12.85
N MET A 29 2.64 -6.08 12.31
CA MET A 29 3.63 -7.00 12.86
C MET A 29 5.04 -6.43 12.70
N LEU A 30 5.41 -5.91 11.53
CA LEU A 30 6.73 -5.31 11.30
C LEU A 30 6.96 -4.04 12.11
N ALA A 31 5.93 -3.24 12.34
CA ALA A 31 6.01 -2.08 13.23
C ALA A 31 6.32 -2.48 14.68
N ARG A 32 5.87 -3.67 15.13
CA ARG A 32 6.14 -4.20 16.48
C ARG A 32 7.41 -5.05 16.54
N LYS A 33 7.73 -5.75 15.46
CA LYS A 33 8.84 -6.69 15.31
C LYS A 33 9.46 -6.52 13.91
N PRO A 34 10.42 -5.59 13.77
CA PRO A 34 11.00 -5.28 12.46
C PRO A 34 11.67 -6.48 11.76
N ASP A 35 12.17 -7.44 12.53
CA ASP A 35 12.86 -8.64 12.06
C ASP A 35 11.93 -9.85 11.81
N ASP A 36 10.61 -9.66 11.83
CA ASP A 36 9.67 -10.73 11.55
C ASP A 36 9.71 -11.15 10.07
N GLN A 37 10.41 -12.26 9.79
CA GLN A 37 10.59 -12.77 8.43
C GLN A 37 9.29 -13.27 7.80
N ASP A 38 8.34 -13.72 8.62
CA ASP A 38 7.05 -14.21 8.15
C ASP A 38 6.19 -13.06 7.64
N ALA A 39 6.18 -11.93 8.36
CA ALA A 39 5.50 -10.72 7.93
C ALA A 39 6.11 -10.14 6.65
N ARG A 40 7.45 -10.12 6.52
CA ARG A 40 8.13 -9.71 5.26
C ARG A 40 7.73 -10.59 4.08
N ARG A 41 7.76 -11.92 4.26
CA ARG A 41 7.37 -12.89 3.21
C ARG A 41 5.93 -12.71 2.74
N ILE A 42 5.01 -12.41 3.65
CA ILE A 42 3.62 -12.14 3.29
C ILE A 42 3.52 -10.89 2.42
N LEU A 43 4.24 -9.81 2.77
CA LEU A 43 4.24 -8.58 1.96
C LEU A 43 4.85 -8.81 0.58
N GLU A 44 6.00 -9.49 0.51
CA GLU A 44 6.65 -9.82 -0.78
C GLU A 44 5.74 -10.67 -1.68
N ALA A 45 5.02 -11.63 -1.11
CA ALA A 45 4.09 -12.45 -1.88
C ALA A 45 2.87 -11.66 -2.38
N LEU A 46 2.36 -10.73 -1.57
CA LEU A 46 1.30 -9.81 -1.98
C LEU A 46 1.78 -8.89 -3.11
N ASP A 47 3.02 -8.38 -3.00
CA ASP A 47 3.66 -7.56 -4.03
C ASP A 47 3.82 -8.31 -5.35
N ALA A 48 4.36 -9.52 -5.31
CA ALA A 48 4.55 -10.35 -6.48
C ALA A 48 3.21 -10.67 -7.19
N MET A 49 2.17 -10.96 -6.41
CA MET A 49 0.83 -11.21 -6.96
C MET A 49 0.21 -9.96 -7.61
N GLU A 50 0.39 -8.79 -7.00
CA GLU A 50 -0.08 -7.52 -7.56
C GLU A 50 0.67 -7.11 -8.82
N ALA A 51 1.99 -7.39 -8.88
CA ALA A 51 2.81 -7.15 -10.07
C ALA A 51 2.47 -8.11 -11.22
N ALA A 52 2.13 -9.37 -10.89
CA ALA A 52 1.74 -10.38 -11.88
C ALA A 52 0.34 -10.15 -12.49
N ASN A 53 -0.46 -9.23 -11.92
CA ASN A 53 -1.78 -8.90 -12.43
C ASN A 53 -1.79 -7.46 -12.98
N PRO A 54 -1.39 -7.24 -14.25
CA PRO A 54 -1.45 -5.94 -14.89
C PRO A 54 -2.93 -5.60 -15.13
N LYS A 55 -3.62 -5.14 -14.09
CA LYS A 55 -4.90 -4.45 -14.29
C LYS A 55 -4.61 -3.28 -15.21
N THR A 56 -5.43 -3.11 -16.24
CA THR A 56 -5.48 -1.91 -17.06
C THR A 56 -5.99 -0.77 -16.18
N VAL A 57 -5.10 -0.16 -15.41
CA VAL A 57 -5.43 0.91 -14.48
C VAL A 57 -5.20 2.22 -15.19
N GLU A 58 -6.26 3.01 -15.32
CA GLU A 58 -6.12 4.39 -15.75
C GLU A 58 -5.32 5.12 -14.68
N PHE A 59 -4.26 5.81 -15.08
CA PHE A 59 -3.43 6.60 -14.17
C PHE A 59 -3.89 8.06 -14.18
N GLU A 60 -3.85 8.69 -13.02
CA GLU A 60 -3.91 10.14 -12.85
C GLU A 60 -2.51 10.60 -12.43
N MET A 61 -1.84 11.36 -13.30
CA MET A 61 -0.56 11.98 -12.96
C MET A 61 -0.81 13.14 -11.99
N THR A 62 -0.17 13.09 -10.83
CA THR A 62 -0.07 14.22 -9.93
C THR A 62 1.41 14.51 -9.72
N GLY A 63 1.86 15.67 -10.21
CA GLY A 63 3.26 16.11 -10.11
C GLY A 63 4.27 15.05 -10.61
N LEU A 64 5.00 14.46 -9.67
CA LEU A 64 6.08 13.49 -9.90
C LEU A 64 5.63 12.03 -9.96
N LEU A 65 4.41 11.72 -9.51
CA LEU A 65 3.89 10.36 -9.36
C LEU A 65 2.65 10.13 -10.22
N SER A 66 2.56 8.95 -10.81
CA SER A 66 1.37 8.47 -11.51
C SER A 66 0.54 7.64 -10.55
N TRP A 67 -0.61 8.16 -10.08
CA TRP A 67 -1.49 7.44 -9.17
C TRP A 67 -2.54 6.63 -9.91
N GLU A 68 -2.94 5.48 -9.39
CA GLU A 68 -4.13 4.78 -9.89
C GLU A 68 -5.38 5.67 -9.72
N LYS A 69 -6.18 5.76 -10.78
CA LYS A 69 -7.46 6.46 -10.76
C LYS A 69 -8.42 5.71 -9.85
N HIS A 70 -9.07 6.45 -8.96
CA HIS A 70 -10.03 5.89 -8.02
C HIS A 70 -11.23 5.28 -8.78
N ARG A 71 -11.39 3.96 -8.71
CA ARG A 71 -12.60 3.28 -9.17
C ARG A 71 -13.54 2.97 -7.99
N PRO A 72 -14.86 3.08 -8.17
CA PRO A 72 -15.82 2.73 -7.12
C PRO A 72 -15.61 1.28 -6.65
N GLY A 73 -15.38 1.10 -5.35
CA GLY A 73 -15.14 -0.22 -4.74
C GLY A 73 -13.67 -0.62 -4.58
N GLU A 74 -12.73 0.18 -5.09
CA GLU A 74 -11.30 -0.01 -4.81
C GLU A 74 -10.90 0.72 -3.52
N GLY A 75 -10.29 -0.02 -2.59
CA GLY A 75 -9.81 0.49 -1.31
C GLY A 75 -8.29 0.67 -1.26
N THR A 76 -7.59 0.50 -2.39
CA THR A 76 -6.14 0.61 -2.48
C THR A 76 -5.78 1.31 -3.78
N PHE A 77 -4.87 2.27 -3.72
CA PHE A 77 -4.42 3.09 -4.83
C PHE A 77 -2.90 3.10 -4.85
N ARG A 78 -2.28 2.73 -5.97
CA ARG A 78 -0.83 2.73 -6.11
C ARG A 78 -0.33 4.04 -6.72
N ALA A 79 0.87 4.44 -6.32
CA ALA A 79 1.67 5.50 -6.92
C ALA A 79 2.81 4.84 -7.69
N PHE A 80 3.02 5.29 -8.92
CA PHE A 80 4.04 4.81 -9.83
C PHE A 80 5.00 5.93 -10.19
N ARG A 81 6.28 5.58 -10.37
CA ARG A 81 7.26 6.40 -11.06
C ARG A 81 7.83 5.57 -12.21
N GLY A 82 7.41 5.90 -13.43
CA GLY A 82 7.63 5.03 -14.58
C GLY A 82 6.92 3.69 -14.37
N GLU A 83 7.67 2.59 -14.40
CA GLU A 83 7.16 1.23 -14.21
C GLU A 83 7.20 0.76 -12.74
N ASN A 84 7.82 1.55 -11.84
CA ASN A 84 8.02 1.16 -10.46
C ASN A 84 6.90 1.66 -9.54
N VAL A 85 6.33 0.78 -8.73
CA VAL A 85 5.44 1.17 -7.62
C VAL A 85 6.29 1.80 -6.52
N VAL A 86 6.05 3.08 -6.24
CA VAL A 86 6.79 3.85 -5.24
C VAL A 86 5.92 4.29 -4.08
N GLY A 87 4.61 4.12 -4.16
CA GLY A 87 3.71 4.41 -3.05
C GLY A 87 2.38 3.67 -3.14
N ARG A 88 1.66 3.62 -2.02
CA ARG A 88 0.35 3.00 -1.89
C ARG A 88 -0.49 3.72 -0.86
N ILE A 89 -1.73 4.04 -1.23
CA ILE A 89 -2.76 4.51 -0.32
C ILE A 89 -3.72 3.34 -0.10
N PHE A 90 -4.08 3.04 1.14
CA PHE A 90 -5.06 2.02 1.47
C PHE A 90 -6.09 2.53 2.47
N LYS A 91 -7.34 2.14 2.25
CA LYS A 91 -8.46 2.49 3.12
C LYS A 91 -8.44 1.59 4.36
N ARG A 92 -8.27 2.18 5.54
CA ARG A 92 -8.49 1.54 6.83
C ARG A 92 -9.99 1.34 7.05
N ALA A 93 -10.39 0.09 7.27
CA ALA A 93 -11.76 -0.26 7.62
C ALA A 93 -12.00 -0.05 9.13
N ASP A 94 -11.79 1.16 9.64
CA ASP A 94 -12.23 1.48 10.99
C ASP A 94 -13.75 1.75 10.95
N HIS A 95 -14.54 0.74 11.35
CA HIS A 95 -16.01 0.80 11.45
C HIS A 95 -16.48 1.62 12.67
N SER A 96 -15.75 2.67 13.02
CA SER A 96 -16.19 3.68 13.97
C SER A 96 -16.79 4.82 13.16
N SER A 97 -18.11 4.98 13.23
CA SER A 97 -18.88 6.06 12.59
C SER A 97 -18.44 7.49 12.98
N LEU A 98 -17.37 7.62 13.78
CA LEU A 98 -16.86 8.83 14.38
C LEU A 98 -15.47 9.24 13.87
N ASP A 99 -14.67 8.29 13.36
CA ASP A 99 -13.34 8.60 12.80
C ASP A 99 -13.41 8.68 11.28
N LYS A 100 -13.37 9.92 10.77
CA LYS A 100 -13.33 10.20 9.32
C LYS A 100 -11.96 9.87 8.71
N ASP A 101 -11.00 9.41 9.50
CA ASP A 101 -9.63 9.12 9.13
C ASP A 101 -9.51 7.73 8.51
N VAL A 102 -9.70 7.66 7.19
CA VAL A 102 -9.93 6.40 6.48
C VAL A 102 -8.76 5.94 5.63
N TYR A 103 -7.76 6.77 5.35
CA TYR A 103 -6.69 6.40 4.41
C TYR A 103 -5.31 6.44 5.07
N SER A 104 -4.52 5.40 4.84
CA SER A 104 -3.11 5.33 5.21
C SER A 104 -2.26 5.28 3.95
N LEU A 105 -1.05 5.81 4.06
CA LEU A 105 -0.12 5.96 2.95
C LEU A 105 1.19 5.22 3.26
N GLU A 106 1.73 4.57 2.25
CA GLU A 106 3.05 3.95 2.25
C GLU A 106 3.84 4.51 1.06
N VAL A 107 5.09 4.87 1.28
CA VAL A 107 6.01 5.37 0.24
C VAL A 107 7.33 4.62 0.38
N LEU A 108 7.81 4.02 -0.72
CA LEU A 108 9.05 3.25 -0.77
C LEU A 108 9.16 2.18 0.34
N GLY A 109 8.06 1.47 0.60
CA GLY A 109 7.98 0.44 1.63
C GLY A 109 7.95 0.96 3.07
N THR A 110 7.88 2.28 3.29
CA THR A 110 7.71 2.87 4.61
C THR A 110 6.30 3.44 4.76
N THR A 111 5.60 3.07 5.82
CA THR A 111 4.32 3.71 6.17
C THR A 111 4.57 5.15 6.58
N VAL A 112 3.92 6.08 5.89
CA VAL A 112 3.97 7.50 6.22
C VAL A 112 3.10 7.73 7.46
N PRO A 113 3.64 8.31 8.54
CA PRO A 113 2.88 8.57 9.74
C PRO A 113 1.77 9.59 9.47
N GLY A 114 0.52 9.14 9.59
CA GLY A 114 -0.65 9.96 9.35
C GLY A 114 -1.85 9.13 8.95
N ALA A 115 -3.04 9.67 9.21
CA ALA A 115 -4.27 9.21 8.59
C ALA A 115 -4.85 10.37 7.78
N PHE A 116 -5.42 10.06 6.63
CA PHE A 116 -5.95 11.05 5.70
C PHE A 116 -7.46 10.86 5.55
N HIS A 117 -8.17 11.98 5.56
CA HIS A 117 -9.62 12.03 5.31
C HIS A 117 -9.95 11.95 3.81
N HIS A 118 -9.09 12.50 2.96
CA HIS A 118 -9.28 12.51 1.50
C HIS A 118 -8.10 11.86 0.77
N ILE A 119 -8.40 11.15 -0.33
CA ILE A 119 -7.39 10.55 -1.21
C ILE A 119 -6.44 11.62 -1.76
N ARG A 120 -6.97 12.82 -2.04
CA ARG A 120 -6.15 13.95 -2.50
C ARG A 120 -5.04 14.30 -1.51
N ASP A 121 -5.36 14.43 -0.22
CA ASP A 121 -4.38 14.76 0.82
C ASP A 121 -3.31 13.66 0.93
N ALA A 122 -3.73 12.39 0.82
CA ALA A 122 -2.82 11.26 0.83
C ALA A 122 -1.89 11.23 -0.40
N ARG A 123 -2.36 11.69 -1.57
CA ARG A 123 -1.51 11.83 -2.77
C ARG A 123 -0.48 12.95 -2.60
N GLU A 124 -0.90 14.12 -2.12
CA GLU A 124 0.00 15.26 -1.88
C GLU A 124 1.06 14.91 -0.82
N ALA A 125 0.68 14.20 0.24
CA ALA A 125 1.62 13.69 1.23
C ALA A 125 2.58 12.63 0.64
N GLY A 126 2.09 11.76 -0.24
CA GLY A 126 2.92 10.76 -0.92
C GLY A 126 3.96 11.38 -1.83
N GLU A 127 3.60 12.43 -2.56
CA GLU A 127 4.55 13.19 -3.38
C GLU A 127 5.61 13.89 -2.53
N ARG A 128 5.20 14.56 -1.44
CA ARG A 128 6.14 15.24 -0.55
C ARG A 128 7.15 14.25 0.04
N GLU A 129 6.67 13.11 0.50
CA GLU A 129 7.54 12.12 1.13
C GLU A 129 8.43 11.38 0.14
N PHE A 130 7.94 11.19 -1.08
CA PHE A 130 8.75 10.70 -2.18
C PHE A 130 9.85 11.69 -2.56
N ALA A 131 9.53 12.99 -2.68
CA ALA A 131 10.48 14.04 -3.02
C ALA A 131 11.58 14.17 -1.95
N SER A 132 11.21 14.26 -0.66
CA SER A 132 12.19 14.36 0.43
C SER A 132 13.15 13.16 0.48
N ARG A 133 12.67 11.95 0.17
CA ARG A 133 13.53 10.76 0.12
C ARG A 133 14.37 10.67 -1.15
N HIS A 134 13.89 11.23 -2.25
CA HIS A 134 14.64 11.29 -3.49
C HIS A 134 15.79 12.30 -3.41
N GLU A 135 15.56 13.46 -2.78
CA GLU A 135 16.59 14.47 -2.56
C GLU A 135 17.69 13.97 -1.60
N LEU A 136 17.38 13.06 -0.68
CA LEU A 136 18.34 12.45 0.25
C LEU A 136 19.22 11.34 -0.37
N SER A 137 18.96 10.92 -1.60
CA SER A 137 19.70 9.84 -2.27
C SER A 137 20.70 10.33 -3.32
N GLU A 138 20.83 11.64 -3.51
CA GLU A 138 21.77 12.27 -4.46
C GLU A 138 22.98 12.96 -3.79
N ASP A 139 23.28 12.65 -2.53
CA ASP A 139 24.47 13.13 -1.80
C ASP A 139 25.46 11.98 -1.49
#